data_AF-A0A8T5BCP9-F1
#
_entry.id   AF-A0A8T5BCP9-F1
#
_cell.length_a   1.000
_cell.length_b   1.000
_cell.length_c   1.000
_cell.angle_alpha   90.00
_cell.angle_beta   90.00
_cell.angle_gamma   90.00
#
_symmetry.space_group_name_H-M   'P 1'
#
loop_
_entity.id
_entity.type
_entity.pdbx_description
1 polymer ?
#
loop_
_entity_poly.entity_id
_entity_poly.type
_entity_poly.pdbx_seq_one_letter_code
_entity_poly.pdbx_strand_id
1 'polypeptide(L)'
;SMRRKIQQEDLERLFPRGITDTFAIELYDFYNSIINGRKPEVDGMEAYKDMAIPLGFYESAMLNKPIKVKDVEELRVEEYQKEINEKLLLV
;
A
#
# COMPACT_ATOMS: atom_id res chain seq x y z
N SER A 1 12.01 -26.37 -22.91
CA SER A 1 12.50 -26.23 -21.53
C SER A 1 11.49 -25.44 -20.73
N MET A 2 10.92 -26.04 -19.70
CA MET A 2 9.85 -25.49 -18.83
C MET A 2 10.25 -24.14 -18.19
N ARG A 3 11.56 -23.88 -18.04
CA ARG A 3 12.13 -22.65 -17.46
C ARG A 3 11.99 -21.39 -18.32
N ARG A 4 11.78 -21.51 -19.64
CA ARG A 4 11.71 -20.36 -20.56
C ARG A 4 10.29 -19.78 -20.71
N LYS A 5 9.24 -20.54 -20.37
CA LYS A 5 7.85 -20.09 -20.45
C LYS A 5 7.40 -19.27 -19.23
N ILE A 6 7.91 -19.62 -18.05
CA ILE A 6 7.60 -18.92 -16.78
C ILE A 6 8.03 -17.44 -16.87
N GLN A 7 9.14 -17.13 -17.55
CA GLN A 7 9.59 -15.75 -17.71
C GLN A 7 8.63 -14.87 -18.51
N GLN A 8 7.98 -15.38 -19.55
CA GLN A 8 7.25 -14.50 -20.47
C GLN A 8 5.88 -14.07 -19.92
N GLU A 9 5.18 -14.99 -19.25
CA GLU A 9 3.90 -14.69 -18.58
C GLU A 9 4.12 -13.81 -17.34
N ASP A 10 5.16 -14.07 -16.54
CA ASP A 10 5.49 -13.23 -15.39
C ASP A 10 5.96 -11.83 -15.81
N LEU A 11 6.72 -11.71 -16.92
CA LEU A 11 7.13 -10.42 -17.46
C LEU A 11 5.94 -9.61 -17.97
N GLU A 12 4.98 -10.24 -18.67
CA GLU A 12 3.78 -9.53 -19.12
C GLU A 12 2.89 -9.14 -17.93
N ARG A 13 2.86 -9.94 -16.87
CA ARG A 13 2.12 -9.60 -15.64
C ARG A 13 2.76 -8.42 -14.89
N LEU A 14 4.07 -8.43 -14.71
CA LEU A 14 4.82 -7.41 -13.93
C LEU A 14 5.11 -6.14 -14.76
N PHE A 15 5.30 -6.29 -16.06
CA PHE A 15 5.64 -5.22 -17.00
C PHE A 15 4.75 -5.33 -18.25
N PRO A 16 3.43 -5.08 -18.11
CA PRO A 16 2.49 -5.21 -19.21
C PRO A 16 2.96 -4.40 -20.41
N ARG A 17 3.07 -5.05 -21.57
CA ARG A 17 3.57 -4.46 -22.82
C ARG A 17 4.98 -3.85 -22.71
N GLY A 18 5.78 -4.31 -21.74
CA GLY A 18 7.13 -3.80 -21.48
C GLY A 18 7.17 -2.42 -20.82
N ILE A 19 6.05 -1.93 -20.27
CA ILE A 19 6.01 -0.70 -19.49
C ILE A 19 6.80 -0.92 -18.19
N THR A 20 7.70 0.01 -17.88
CA THR A 20 8.54 -0.01 -16.64
C THR A 20 8.27 1.18 -15.73
N ASP A 21 7.42 2.11 -16.16
CA ASP A 21 6.93 3.19 -15.30
C ASP A 21 5.96 2.60 -14.26
N THR A 22 6.33 2.69 -12.99
CA THR A 22 5.59 2.05 -11.89
C THR A 22 4.20 2.63 -11.74
N PHE A 23 4.01 3.94 -11.95
CA PHE A 23 2.70 4.57 -11.86
C PHE A 23 1.78 4.08 -12.99
N ALA A 24 2.30 3.95 -14.21
CA ALA A 24 1.53 3.44 -15.33
C ALA A 24 1.11 1.97 -15.13
N ILE A 25 1.97 1.15 -14.51
CA ILE A 25 1.65 -0.24 -14.16
C ILE A 25 0.50 -0.30 -13.15
N GLU A 26 0.58 0.46 -12.05
CA GLU A 26 -0.46 0.51 -11.01
C GLU A 26 -1.80 1.01 -11.56
N LEU A 27 -1.79 2.08 -12.36
CA LEU A 27 -3.01 2.60 -13.00
C LEU A 27 -3.63 1.60 -13.96
N TYR A 28 -2.81 0.85 -14.70
CA TYR A 28 -3.28 -0.21 -15.56
C TYR A 28 -3.86 -1.38 -14.76
N ASP A 29 -3.22 -1.80 -13.67
CA ASP A 29 -3.75 -2.84 -12.77
C ASP A 29 -5.10 -2.44 -12.20
N PHE A 30 -5.24 -1.20 -11.74
CA PHE A 30 -6.50 -0.64 -11.24
C PHE A 30 -7.59 -0.64 -12.31
N TYR A 31 -7.30 -0.10 -13.50
CA TYR A 31 -8.22 -0.12 -14.64
C TYR A 31 -8.67 -1.55 -15.00
N ASN A 32 -7.70 -2.46 -15.15
CA ASN A 32 -7.93 -3.85 -15.51
C ASN A 32 -8.77 -4.59 -14.44
N SER A 33 -8.54 -4.27 -13.17
CA SER A 33 -9.30 -4.81 -12.03
C SER A 33 -10.76 -4.42 -12.08
N ILE A 34 -11.06 -3.16 -12.39
CA ILE A 34 -12.44 -2.67 -12.54
C ILE A 34 -13.15 -3.37 -13.69
N ILE A 35 -12.52 -3.38 -14.88
CA ILE A 35 -13.15 -3.92 -16.09
C ILE A 35 -13.41 -5.42 -15.98
N ASN A 36 -12.54 -6.16 -15.32
CA ASN A 36 -12.64 -7.62 -15.21
C ASN A 36 -13.20 -8.11 -13.86
N GLY A 37 -13.59 -7.21 -12.96
CA GLY A 37 -14.14 -7.57 -11.65
C GLY A 37 -13.18 -8.42 -10.79
N ARG A 38 -11.87 -8.22 -10.93
CA ARG A 38 -10.85 -8.92 -10.14
C ARG A 38 -10.30 -8.03 -9.03
N LYS A 39 -9.69 -8.65 -8.03
CA LYS A 39 -8.92 -7.91 -7.03
C LYS A 39 -7.67 -7.29 -7.70
N PRO A 40 -7.34 -6.01 -7.41
CA PRO A 40 -6.05 -5.45 -7.79
C PRO A 40 -4.91 -6.16 -7.06
N GLU A 41 -3.68 -5.94 -7.54
CA GLU A 41 -2.47 -6.49 -6.91
C GLU A 41 -2.38 -6.08 -5.44
N VAL A 42 -2.59 -4.79 -5.16
CA VAL A 42 -2.67 -4.25 -3.80
C VAL A 42 -4.04 -3.60 -3.61
N ASP A 43 -4.78 -4.05 -2.60
CA ASP A 43 -6.04 -3.41 -2.23
C ASP A 43 -5.84 -2.35 -1.14
N GLY A 44 -6.87 -1.52 -0.93
CA GLY A 44 -6.80 -0.44 0.06
C GLY A 44 -6.62 -0.93 1.50
N MET A 45 -7.03 -2.16 1.83
CA MET A 45 -6.91 -2.70 3.19
C MET A 45 -5.50 -3.21 3.45
N GLU A 46 -4.89 -3.84 2.46
CA GLU A 46 -3.48 -4.26 2.46
C GLU A 46 -2.58 -3.03 2.55
N ALA A 47 -2.79 -2.04 1.67
CA ALA A 47 -2.06 -0.77 1.73
C ALA A 47 -2.24 -0.05 3.08
N TYR A 48 -3.44 -0.07 3.65
CA TYR A 48 -3.70 0.52 4.98
C TYR A 48 -2.88 -0.14 6.09
N LYS A 49 -2.81 -1.47 6.11
CA LYS A 49 -2.00 -2.21 7.11
C LYS A 49 -0.51 -1.96 6.92
N ASP A 50 -0.05 -1.92 5.67
CA ASP A 50 1.35 -1.61 5.36
C ASP A 50 1.73 -0.21 5.85
N MET A 51 0.82 0.76 5.74
CA MET A 51 1.00 2.12 6.24
C MET A 51 1.03 2.24 7.77
N ALA A 52 0.42 1.30 8.50
CA ALA A 52 0.46 1.31 9.96
C ALA A 52 1.87 1.06 10.53
N ILE A 53 2.74 0.36 9.79
CA ILE A 53 4.13 0.09 10.19
C ILE A 53 4.96 1.39 10.27
N PRO A 54 5.10 2.19 9.20
CA PRO A 54 5.86 3.43 9.27
C PRO A 54 5.21 4.45 10.21
N LEU A 55 3.88 4.55 10.24
CA LEU A 55 3.18 5.40 11.22
C LEU A 55 3.50 4.96 12.65
N GLY A 56 3.62 3.67 12.91
CA GLY A 56 4.01 3.14 14.21
C GLY A 56 5.36 3.66 14.73
N PHE A 57 6.33 3.92 13.82
CA PHE A 57 7.60 4.54 14.22
C PHE A 57 7.40 5.99 14.67
N TYR A 58 6.62 6.77 13.93
CA TYR A 58 6.34 8.16 14.27
C TYR A 58 5.54 8.29 15.56
N GLU A 59 4.53 7.44 15.74
CA GLU A 59 3.73 7.40 16.96
C GLU A 59 4.57 6.98 18.18
N SER A 60 5.46 5.98 18.02
CA SER A 60 6.38 5.58 19.09
C SER A 60 7.35 6.70 19.47
N ALA A 61 7.86 7.45 18.48
CA ALA A 61 8.75 8.57 18.70
C ALA A 61 8.05 9.73 19.40
N MET A 62 6.82 10.07 18.97
CA MET A 62 6.00 11.12 19.58
C MET A 62 5.65 10.79 21.05
N LEU A 63 5.29 9.53 21.33
CA LEU A 63 4.91 9.07 22.67
C LEU A 63 6.09 8.68 23.57
N ASN A 64 7.31 8.64 23.01
CA ASN A 64 8.54 8.19 23.67
C ASN A 64 8.39 6.84 24.40
N LYS A 65 7.63 5.91 23.79
CA LYS A 65 7.41 4.56 24.32
C LYS A 65 7.18 3.57 23.17
N PRO A 66 7.48 2.28 23.35
CA PRO A 66 7.07 1.25 22.40
C PRO A 66 5.54 1.18 22.29
N ILE A 67 5.04 0.99 21.08
CA ILE A 67 3.61 0.79 20.81
C ILE A 67 3.40 -0.46 19.95
N LYS A 68 2.16 -0.98 19.91
CA LYS A 68 1.80 -2.05 18.99
C LYS A 68 1.35 -1.45 17.67
N VAL A 69 1.84 -1.97 16.53
CA VAL A 69 1.37 -1.58 15.20
C VAL A 69 -0.16 -1.73 15.07
N LYS A 70 -0.71 -2.79 15.67
CA LYS A 70 -2.16 -3.02 15.75
C LYS A 70 -2.94 -1.88 16.43
N ASP A 71 -2.32 -1.15 17.37
CA ASP A 71 -2.97 -0.01 18.00
C ASP A 71 -3.05 1.20 17.05
N VAL A 72 -2.15 1.31 16.08
CA VAL A 72 -2.23 2.30 14.99
C VAL A 72 -3.28 1.86 13.96
N GLU A 73 -3.25 0.60 13.54
CA GLU A 73 -4.25 0.03 12.61
C GLU A 73 -5.70 0.19 13.12
N GLU A 74 -5.91 0.09 14.42
CA GLU A 74 -7.23 0.18 15.06
C GLU A 74 -7.55 1.60 15.57
N LEU A 75 -6.76 2.61 15.18
CA LEU A 75 -6.91 4.02 15.58
C LEU A 75 -6.97 4.24 17.11
N ARG A 76 -6.31 3.36 17.88
CA ARG A 76 -6.13 3.54 19.34
C ARG A 76 -4.97 4.47 19.67
N VAL A 77 -4.04 4.65 18.73
CA VAL A 77 -2.87 5.53 18.84
C VAL A 77 -2.79 6.34 17.54
N GLU A 78 -2.89 7.66 17.66
CA GLU A 78 -2.87 8.59 16.53
C GLU A 78 -2.30 9.97 16.91
N GLU A 79 -1.40 10.07 17.89
CA GLU A 79 -0.91 11.38 18.37
C GLU A 79 -0.12 12.15 17.31
N TYR A 80 0.74 11.45 16.56
CA TYR A 80 1.46 12.06 15.43
C TYR A 80 0.49 12.41 14.29
N GLN A 81 -0.38 11.48 13.91
CA GLN A 81 -1.32 11.70 12.80
C GLN A 81 -2.37 12.78 13.12
N LYS A 82 -2.78 12.92 14.38
CA LYS A 82 -3.76 13.91 14.84
C LYS A 82 -3.31 15.33 14.58
N GLU A 83 -2.04 15.65 14.85
CA GLU A 83 -1.50 16.99 14.56
C GLU A 83 -1.63 17.36 13.07
N ILE A 84 -1.38 16.39 12.18
CA ILE A 84 -1.54 16.56 10.73
C ILE A 84 -3.01 16.77 10.37
N ASN A 85 -3.90 15.95 10.94
CA ASN A 85 -5.33 16.02 10.67
C ASN A 85 -5.89 17.40 11.05
N GLU A 86 -5.52 17.91 12.22
CA GLU A 86 -5.92 19.23 12.72
C GLU A 86 -5.42 20.37 11.81
N LYS A 87 -4.18 20.27 11.29
CA LYS A 87 -3.60 21.28 10.39
C LYS A 87 -4.18 21.27 8.98
N LEU A 88 -4.58 20.09 8.49
CA LEU A 88 -5.08 19.91 7.13
C LEU A 88 -6.62 19.91 7.03
N LEU A 89 -7.32 20.19 8.14
CA LEU A 89 -8.78 20.13 8.23
C LEU A 89 -9.33 18.76 7.78
N LEU A 90 -8.58 17.69 8.07
CA LEU A 90 -9.03 16.31 7.84
C LEU A 90 -9.90 15.79 9.00
N VAL A 91 -10.35 16.70 9.88
CA VAL A 91 -11.29 16.53 11.00
C VAL A 91 -12.23 17.72 11.10
#